data_AF-A0A0V1KHV1-F1
#
_entry.id   AF-A0A0V1KHV1-F1
#
_cell.length_a   1.000
_cell.length_b   1.000
_cell.length_c   1.000
_cell.angle_alpha   90.00
_cell.angle_beta   90.00
_cell.angle_gamma   90.00
#
_symmetry.space_group_name_H-M   'P 1'
#
loop_
_entity.id
_entity.type
_entity.pdbx_description
1 polymer ?
#
loop_
_entity_poly.entity_id
_entity_poly.type
_entity_poly.pdbx_seq_one_letter_code
_entity_poly.pdbx_strand_id
1 'polypeptide(L)'
;MAPKAKKEALALPKDEAKAKALKAKKAVLKCIHSHKKKIRTSPTFWQPKSLWLQRKPKYPQKSEPRRNKLDHYAVIKLPLTT
;
A
#
# COMPACT_ATOMS: atom_id res chain seq x y z
N MET A 1 51.51 -23.07 -3.92
CA MET A 1 51.45 -22.13 -2.77
C MET A 1 50.02 -22.07 -2.26
N ALA A 2 49.85 -22.07 -0.94
CA ALA A 2 48.68 -22.56 -0.20
C ALA A 2 47.32 -21.88 -0.50
N PRO A 3 46.20 -22.62 -0.40
CA PRO A 3 44.88 -22.02 -0.29
C PRO A 3 44.73 -21.33 1.07
N LYS A 4 44.32 -20.05 1.07
CA LYS A 4 44.07 -19.28 2.29
C LYS A 4 42.98 -19.97 3.11
N ALA A 5 43.38 -20.43 4.30
CA ALA A 5 42.52 -21.10 5.26
C ALA A 5 41.22 -20.32 5.49
N LYS A 6 40.09 -21.02 5.33
CA LYS A 6 38.83 -20.61 5.95
C LYS A 6 39.09 -20.55 7.45
N LYS A 7 39.21 -19.32 7.98
CA LYS A 7 39.18 -19.07 9.41
C LYS A 7 37.72 -19.24 9.81
N GLU A 8 37.30 -20.50 10.02
CA GLU A 8 36.21 -20.79 10.95
C GLU A 8 36.66 -20.21 12.29
N ALA A 9 36.24 -18.97 12.54
CA ALA A 9 36.27 -18.44 13.88
C ALA A 9 35.34 -19.33 14.68
N LEU A 10 35.92 -20.25 15.45
CA LEU A 10 35.29 -20.82 16.63
C LEU A 10 34.90 -19.63 17.49
N ALA A 11 33.68 -19.14 17.30
CA ALA A 11 33.10 -18.14 18.17
C ALA A 11 33.16 -18.76 19.57
N LEU A 12 33.88 -18.12 20.48
CA LEU A 12 33.89 -18.56 21.86
C LEU A 12 32.42 -18.69 22.28
N PRO A 13 32.01 -19.76 22.98
CA PRO A 13 30.61 -19.96 23.36
C PRO A 13 30.06 -18.76 24.15
N LYS A 14 30.96 -17.97 24.76
CA LYS A 14 30.70 -16.72 25.45
C LYS A 14 30.25 -15.57 24.53
N ASP A 15 30.78 -15.46 23.31
CA ASP A 15 30.43 -14.39 22.37
C ASP A 15 29.14 -14.72 21.60
N GLU A 16 28.91 -16.00 21.29
CA GLU A 16 27.59 -16.44 20.83
C GLU A 16 26.51 -16.26 21.90
N ALA A 17 26.82 -16.57 23.17
CA ALA A 17 25.90 -16.37 24.27
C ALA A 17 25.57 -14.89 24.49
N LYS A 18 26.56 -14.00 24.36
CA LYS A 18 26.33 -12.53 24.39
C LYS A 18 25.47 -12.06 23.22
N ALA A 19 25.73 -12.55 22.00
CA ALA A 19 24.91 -12.21 20.83
C ALA A 19 23.46 -12.71 20.97
N LYS A 20 23.27 -13.93 21.50
CA LYS A 20 21.95 -14.52 21.81
C LYS A 20 21.24 -13.72 22.91
N ALA A 21 21.95 -13.30 23.96
CA ALA A 21 21.41 -12.46 25.03
C ALA A 21 21.01 -11.06 24.53
N LEU A 22 21.83 -10.43 23.69
CA LEU A 22 21.51 -9.13 23.08
C LEU A 22 20.32 -9.24 22.12
N LYS A 23 20.20 -10.34 21.38
CA LYS A 23 19.04 -10.61 20.51
C LYS A 23 17.77 -10.87 21.33
N ALA A 24 17.86 -11.62 22.42
CA ALA A 24 16.75 -11.86 23.35
C ALA A 24 16.29 -10.56 24.02
N LYS A 25 17.21 -9.74 24.53
CA LYS A 25 16.90 -8.42 25.11
C LYS A 25 16.18 -7.52 24.11
N LYS A 26 16.62 -7.52 22.84
CA LYS A 26 15.97 -6.75 21.76
C LYS A 26 14.57 -7.29 21.44
N ALA A 27 14.41 -8.61 21.37
CA ALA A 27 13.12 -9.26 21.12
C ALA A 27 12.09 -9.02 22.24
N VAL A 28 12.54 -8.89 23.49
CA VAL A 28 11.67 -8.57 24.64
C VAL A 28 11.21 -7.12 24.62
N LEU A 29 12.11 -6.16 24.36
CA LEU A 29 11.79 -4.72 24.39
C LEU A 29 10.97 -4.26 23.19
N LYS A 30 11.31 -4.73 21.99
CA LYS A 30 10.54 -4.53 20.76
C LYS A 30 10.50 -5.88 20.06
N CYS A 31 9.45 -6.63 20.33
CA CYS A 31 9.12 -7.80 19.52
C CYS A 31 9.18 -7.40 18.03
N ILE A 32 9.70 -8.30 17.20
CA ILE A 32 9.82 -8.15 15.73
C ILE A 32 8.41 -8.12 15.07
N HIS A 33 7.35 -8.20 15.87
CA HIS A 33 5.97 -8.21 15.44
C HIS A 33 5.40 -6.81 15.22
N SER A 34 5.05 -6.53 13.97
CA SER A 34 4.62 -5.26 13.41
C SER A 34 3.14 -4.93 13.61
N HIS A 35 2.52 -5.36 14.72
CA HIS A 35 1.13 -5.01 15.03
C HIS A 35 0.98 -4.57 16.49
N LYS A 36 0.89 -3.24 16.68
CA LYS A 36 0.47 -2.63 17.95
C LYS A 36 -1.01 -2.93 18.17
N LYS A 37 -1.41 -3.18 19.43
CA LYS A 37 -2.83 -3.32 19.80
C LYS A 37 -3.58 -2.01 19.46
N LYS A 38 -4.65 -2.09 18.67
CA LYS A 38 -5.50 -0.93 18.33
C LYS A 38 -6.58 -0.76 19.41
N ILE A 39 -6.37 0.17 20.34
CA ILE A 39 -7.36 0.51 21.36
C ILE A 39 -8.46 1.38 20.72
N ARG A 40 -9.73 1.04 20.96
CA ARG A 40 -10.89 1.85 20.55
C ARG A 40 -11.32 2.69 21.75
N THR A 41 -11.31 4.01 21.57
CA THR A 41 -11.69 4.98 22.62
C THR A 41 -13.16 5.37 22.56
N SER A 42 -13.85 5.11 21.44
CA SER A 42 -15.29 5.37 21.29
C SER A 42 -16.13 4.11 21.60
N PRO A 43 -17.33 4.26 22.18
CA PRO A 43 -18.25 3.15 22.38
C PRO A 43 -18.94 2.71 21.08
N THR A 44 -19.07 3.62 20.11
CA THR A 44 -19.70 3.35 18.81
C THR A 44 -18.71 2.69 17.85
N PHE A 45 -19.16 1.62 17.19
CA PHE A 45 -18.39 0.95 16.13
C PHE A 45 -18.68 1.58 14.77
N TRP A 46 -17.64 2.11 14.13
CA TRP A 46 -17.72 2.68 12.78
C TRP A 46 -17.19 1.71 11.74
N GLN A 47 -17.83 1.68 10.58
CA GLN A 47 -17.33 0.93 9.44
C GLN A 47 -15.91 1.42 9.09
N PRO A 48 -14.91 0.52 9.03
CA PRO A 48 -13.56 0.90 8.65
C PRO A 48 -13.55 1.40 7.20
N LYS A 49 -12.78 2.45 6.93
CA LYS A 49 -12.59 2.95 5.58
C LYS A 49 -11.83 1.91 4.76
N SER A 50 -12.48 1.40 3.73
CA SER A 50 -11.87 0.56 2.70
C SER A 50 -11.31 1.43 1.57
N LEU A 51 -10.42 0.86 0.76
CA LEU A 51 -10.01 1.47 -0.50
C LEU A 51 -11.12 1.27 -1.53
N TRP A 52 -11.54 2.35 -2.18
CA TRP A 52 -12.48 2.32 -3.28
C TRP A 52 -11.70 2.51 -4.58
N LEU A 53 -11.45 1.40 -5.29
CA LEU A 53 -10.75 1.44 -6.57
C LEU A 53 -11.69 1.97 -7.66
N GLN A 54 -11.17 2.86 -8.50
CA GLN A 54 -11.87 3.26 -9.71
C GLN A 54 -12.00 2.07 -10.66
N ARG A 55 -13.11 2.04 -11.42
CA ARG A 55 -13.32 1.00 -12.43
C ARG A 55 -12.28 1.14 -13.54
N LYS A 56 -11.60 0.04 -13.87
CA LYS A 56 -10.71 -0.08 -15.03
C LYS A 56 -11.31 -1.13 -15.98
N PRO A 57 -12.27 -0.77 -16.85
CA PRO A 57 -12.89 -1.73 -17.75
C PRO A 57 -11.86 -2.25 -18.76
N LYS A 58 -12.00 -3.51 -19.18
CA LYS A 58 -11.07 -4.14 -20.14
C LYS A 58 -11.32 -3.66 -21.58
N TYR A 59 -12.53 -3.19 -21.87
CA TYR A 59 -12.97 -2.70 -23.17
C TYR A 59 -13.98 -1.56 -22.97
N PRO A 60 -14.11 -0.63 -23.94
CA PRO A 60 -15.10 0.42 -23.84
C PRO A 60 -16.52 -0.16 -23.98
N GLN A 61 -17.49 0.41 -23.26
CA GLN A 61 -18.88 -0.06 -23.29
C GLN A 61 -19.57 0.23 -24.64
N LYS A 62 -19.08 1.22 -25.39
CA LYS A 62 -19.52 1.57 -26.73
C LYS A 62 -18.29 1.61 -27.64
N SER A 63 -18.45 1.14 -28.88
CA SER A 63 -17.39 1.19 -29.88
C SER A 63 -17.06 2.63 -30.27
N GLU A 64 -18.07 3.49 -30.40
CA GLU A 64 -17.91 4.85 -30.89
C GLU A 64 -18.46 5.91 -29.92
N PRO A 65 -17.82 7.09 -29.85
CA PRO A 65 -18.39 8.26 -29.18
C PRO A 65 -19.70 8.70 -29.85
N ARG A 66 -20.59 9.30 -29.05
CA ARG A 66 -21.81 9.90 -29.60
C ARG A 66 -21.47 11.21 -30.32
N ARG A 67 -22.17 11.48 -31.42
CA ARG A 67 -22.14 12.80 -32.07
C ARG A 67 -22.75 13.85 -31.14
N ASN A 68 -22.18 15.06 -31.15
CA ASN A 68 -22.76 16.19 -30.42
C ASN A 68 -24.12 16.55 -31.03
N LYS A 69 -25.15 16.65 -30.18
CA LYS A 69 -26.50 17.05 -30.59
C LYS A 69 -26.75 18.55 -30.49
N LEU A 70 -25.86 19.28 -29.84
CA LEU A 70 -25.91 20.73 -29.69
C LEU A 70 -25.04 21.38 -30.77
N ASP A 71 -25.54 21.38 -32.00
CA ASP A 71 -24.91 22.05 -33.12
C ASP A 71 -25.41 23.50 -33.27
N HIS A 72 -24.78 24.25 -34.17
CA HIS A 72 -25.05 25.68 -34.36
C HIS A 72 -26.52 25.97 -34.68
N TYR A 73 -27.18 25.07 -35.41
CA TYR A 73 -28.58 25.19 -35.79
C TYR A 73 -29.53 24.81 -34.65
N ALA A 74 -29.16 23.86 -33.78
CA ALA A 74 -29.92 23.60 -32.55
C ALA A 74 -29.87 24.81 -31.58
N VAL A 75 -28.78 25.56 -31.59
CA VAL A 75 -28.58 26.76 -30.76
C VAL A 75 -29.26 28.00 -31.36
N ILE A 76 -28.96 28.32 -32.62
CA ILE A 76 -29.49 29.50 -33.31
C ILE A 76 -30.73 29.07 -34.10
N LYS A 77 -31.91 29.25 -33.50
CA LYS A 77 -33.19 28.85 -34.12
C LYS A 77 -33.74 29.88 -35.09
N LEU A 78 -33.79 31.14 -34.66
CA LEU A 78 -34.31 32.25 -35.44
C LEU A 78 -33.70 33.57 -34.96
N PRO A 79 -33.47 34.53 -35.86
CA PRO A 79 -33.14 35.89 -35.47
C PRO A 79 -34.39 36.57 -34.88
N LEU A 80 -34.17 37.41 -33.88
CA LEU A 80 -35.24 38.25 -33.36
C LEU A 80 -35.42 39.46 -34.28
N THR A 81 -36.64 39.70 -34.73
CA THR A 81 -37.03 40.79 -35.62
C THR A 81 -37.84 41.82 -34.85
N THR A 82 -37.21 42.46 -33.85
CA THR A 82 -37.81 43.54 -33.04
C THR A 82 -37.61 44.89 -33.69
#